data_AF-A0A7Z9GYK0-F1
#
_entry.id   AF-A0A7Z9GYK0-F1
#
_cell.length_a   1.000
_cell.length_b   1.000
_cell.length_c   1.000
_cell.angle_alpha   90.00
_cell.angle_beta   90.00
_cell.angle_gamma   90.00
#
_symmetry.space_group_name_H-M   'P 1'
#
loop_
_entity.id
_entity.type
_entity.pdbx_description
1 polymer ?
#
loop_
_entity_poly.entity_id
_entity_poly.type
_entity_poly.pdbx_seq_one_letter_code
_entity_poly.pdbx_strand_id
1 'polypeptide(L)'
;MRSSWSSRYLREIISRYQLVGLVRFGRHSLCIRRTGMNRFHGLQGISMRISLLTLLLVVGFLVGPLTSLPAEQASTVRDKRQPRTIHVPADHGRIQQAIDAANDGDTVLVAPGVYRESLQLKGKQITLASRFLMTADKKDVERTVLDGKATGEEKNSRGNTLIRVAGDVGPKTRIIGFTIKNGDDGISCAAKIEIAHNRFINNGDAIDYEGGGGLCRHNLFEKNRDDAVDLDGAAEATIEDNLILNSGDDGIEIRLHKYSGKLLNIVIRRNQIIGSGEDGIQIIDYPDKSDRVIRIERNVIAKTKMAALGCMANGNTGENYEAADIPERIEFFHNTLVDNQYGITGGDFLLAFNNVIVGTEKIAFKEVDGNSLLAFNLLWDNEIDQQGSNLEKGSTILKNPQLTKDYHLPKGSPCVDAGSSLYKRGETVLLEIPRSAWRGRAPDLGAFERIP
;
A
#
# COMPACT_ATOMS: atom_id res chain seq x y z
N MET A 1 23.12 -44.67 -29.97
CA MET A 1 22.96 -45.81 -29.04
C MET A 1 22.42 -45.26 -27.72
N ARG A 2 21.09 -45.04 -27.60
CA ARG A 2 20.15 -45.82 -26.78
C ARG A 2 20.77 -46.43 -25.50
N SER A 3 20.48 -45.81 -24.36
CA SER A 3 20.55 -46.46 -23.04
C SER A 3 19.27 -46.15 -22.26
N SER A 4 18.66 -47.23 -21.80
CA SER A 4 17.38 -47.40 -21.13
C SER A 4 17.32 -46.87 -19.70
N TRP A 5 16.18 -46.29 -19.31
CA TRP A 5 15.75 -46.23 -17.91
C TRP A 5 14.41 -46.96 -17.74
N SER A 6 14.43 -47.89 -16.79
CA SER A 6 13.43 -48.91 -16.50
C SER A 6 12.18 -48.37 -15.80
N SER A 7 11.03 -48.93 -16.16
CA SER A 7 9.66 -48.60 -15.75
C SER A 7 9.28 -49.03 -14.32
N ARG A 8 9.90 -48.46 -13.28
CA ARG A 8 9.43 -48.69 -11.88
C ARG A 8 8.75 -47.51 -11.19
N TYR A 9 8.91 -46.27 -11.66
CA TYR A 9 8.36 -45.11 -10.95
C TYR A 9 6.93 -44.69 -11.37
N LEU A 10 6.40 -45.27 -12.45
CA LEU A 10 5.06 -44.91 -12.99
C LEU A 10 3.92 -45.81 -12.47
N ARG A 11 4.22 -46.84 -11.68
CA ARG A 11 3.19 -47.75 -11.13
C ARG A 11 2.74 -47.40 -9.71
N GLU A 12 3.41 -46.49 -9.01
CA GLU A 12 3.05 -46.11 -7.63
C GLU A 12 2.09 -44.90 -7.52
N ILE A 13 1.89 -44.15 -8.60
CA ILE A 13 1.00 -42.96 -8.59
C ILE A 13 -0.47 -43.31 -8.90
N ILE A 14 -0.76 -44.51 -9.42
CA ILE A 14 -2.12 -44.92 -9.84
C ILE A 14 -2.95 -45.53 -8.68
N SER A 15 -2.37 -45.76 -7.51
CA SER A 15 -3.07 -46.44 -6.39
C SER A 15 -3.78 -45.52 -5.39
N ARG A 16 -3.70 -44.18 -5.49
CA ARG A 16 -4.28 -43.29 -4.44
C ARG A 16 -5.30 -42.25 -4.88
N TYR A 17 -5.56 -42.10 -6.18
CA TYR A 17 -6.57 -41.14 -6.65
C TYR A 17 -7.34 -41.75 -7.84
N GLN A 18 -8.57 -42.21 -7.57
CA GLN A 18 -9.53 -42.65 -8.59
C GLN A 18 -9.76 -41.53 -9.62
N LEU A 19 -9.06 -41.59 -10.76
CA LEU A 19 -9.18 -40.70 -11.90
C LEU A 19 -9.82 -41.47 -13.06
N VAL A 20 -10.91 -40.96 -13.61
CA VAL A 20 -11.56 -41.51 -14.80
C VAL A 20 -11.49 -40.47 -15.92
N GLY A 21 -10.34 -40.41 -16.59
CA GLY A 21 -10.18 -39.75 -17.90
C GLY A 21 -9.57 -38.34 -17.89
N LEU A 22 -8.80 -38.07 -18.95
CA LEU A 22 -8.18 -36.78 -19.28
C LEU A 22 -8.50 -36.48 -20.76
N VAL A 23 -9.08 -35.32 -21.07
CA VAL A 23 -9.25 -34.85 -22.47
C VAL A 23 -8.35 -33.64 -22.69
N ARG A 24 -7.52 -33.68 -23.74
CA ARG A 24 -6.57 -32.61 -24.10
C ARG A 24 -7.14 -31.71 -25.20
N PHE A 25 -7.10 -30.40 -24.99
CA PHE A 25 -7.10 -29.40 -26.05
C PHE A 25 -5.93 -28.43 -25.83
N GLY A 26 -4.90 -28.51 -26.68
CA GLY A 26 -3.78 -27.56 -26.66
C GLY A 26 -3.05 -27.45 -25.31
N ARG A 27 -2.64 -26.22 -24.94
CA ARG A 27 -1.71 -25.93 -23.83
C ARG A 27 -2.35 -25.65 -22.46
N HIS A 28 -3.64 -25.94 -22.24
CA HIS A 28 -4.27 -25.80 -20.93
C HIS A 28 -5.07 -27.05 -20.53
N SER A 29 -5.01 -27.42 -19.24
CA SER A 29 -5.73 -28.56 -18.65
C SER A 29 -6.80 -28.05 -17.68
N LEU A 30 -8.04 -28.54 -17.82
CA LEU A 30 -9.15 -28.26 -16.91
C LEU A 30 -9.42 -29.50 -16.03
N CYS A 31 -9.60 -29.30 -14.72
CA CYS A 31 -9.87 -30.36 -13.74
C CYS A 31 -11.32 -30.26 -13.26
N ILE A 32 -12.08 -31.35 -13.30
CA ILE A 32 -13.45 -31.43 -12.78
C ILE A 32 -13.45 -32.34 -11.54
N ARG A 33 -13.91 -31.83 -10.39
CA ARG A 33 -14.10 -32.60 -9.15
C ARG A 33 -15.57 -33.02 -8.99
N ARG A 34 -15.79 -34.22 -8.44
CA ARG A 34 -17.12 -34.73 -8.04
C ARG A 34 -17.30 -34.51 -6.53
N THR A 35 -18.37 -33.83 -6.11
CA THR A 35 -18.78 -33.74 -4.70
C THR A 35 -19.72 -34.91 -4.36
N GLY A 36 -19.48 -35.55 -3.21
CA GLY A 36 -20.29 -36.67 -2.71
C GLY A 36 -21.22 -36.22 -1.58
N MET A 37 -22.50 -36.59 -1.68
CA MET A 37 -23.53 -36.41 -0.63
C MET A 37 -23.67 -37.69 0.22
N ASN A 38 -23.76 -37.52 1.54
CA ASN A 38 -24.13 -38.58 2.48
C ASN A 38 -25.61 -38.47 2.91
N ARG A 39 -26.31 -39.59 2.72
CA ARG A 39 -27.51 -40.16 3.39
C ARG A 39 -28.48 -39.23 4.17
N PHE A 40 -29.75 -39.28 3.75
CA PHE A 40 -30.92 -39.37 4.62
C PHE A 40 -31.91 -40.41 4.05
N HIS A 41 -32.50 -41.23 4.92
CA HIS A 41 -33.61 -42.14 4.61
C HIS A 41 -34.95 -41.38 4.66
N GLY A 42 -35.87 -41.70 3.74
CA GLY A 42 -37.24 -41.18 3.77
C GLY A 42 -38.01 -41.31 2.46
N LEU A 43 -38.38 -42.55 2.12
CA LEU A 43 -39.54 -43.00 1.33
C LEU A 43 -40.52 -41.93 0.74
N GLN A 44 -40.64 -41.96 -0.61
CA GLN A 44 -41.86 -42.14 -1.43
C GLN A 44 -41.98 -41.17 -2.62
N GLY A 45 -42.18 -41.74 -3.82
CA GLY A 45 -43.09 -41.17 -4.82
C GLY A 45 -42.54 -40.81 -6.20
N ILE A 46 -42.71 -41.75 -7.15
CA ILE A 46 -43.17 -41.52 -8.55
C ILE A 46 -42.16 -40.82 -9.50
N SER A 47 -41.47 -41.57 -10.38
CA SER A 47 -41.81 -41.83 -11.82
C SER A 47 -41.91 -40.53 -12.64
N MET A 48 -41.22 -40.31 -13.77
CA MET A 48 -41.13 -41.19 -14.94
C MET A 48 -40.06 -40.67 -15.91
N ARG A 49 -39.37 -41.60 -16.59
CA ARG A 49 -38.38 -41.35 -17.65
C ARG A 49 -39.04 -40.89 -18.95
N ILE A 50 -38.33 -40.10 -19.76
CA ILE A 50 -38.56 -40.03 -21.21
C ILE A 50 -37.24 -40.32 -21.94
N SER A 51 -37.31 -41.25 -22.89
CA SER A 51 -36.25 -41.73 -23.78
C SER A 51 -36.55 -41.29 -25.22
N LEU A 52 -35.46 -40.99 -25.97
CA LEU A 52 -35.24 -41.00 -27.42
C LEU A 52 -36.37 -41.52 -28.34
N LEU A 53 -36.67 -40.84 -29.48
CA LEU A 53 -36.11 -41.09 -30.84
C LEU A 53 -36.98 -40.48 -31.99
N THR A 54 -36.31 -39.79 -32.93
CA THR A 54 -36.50 -39.56 -34.39
C THR A 54 -37.86 -39.62 -35.15
N LEU A 55 -38.09 -38.51 -35.89
CA LEU A 55 -38.23 -38.32 -37.37
C LEU A 55 -39.49 -38.81 -38.13
N LEU A 56 -40.23 -37.87 -38.76
CA LEU A 56 -40.66 -37.96 -40.17
C LEU A 56 -41.07 -36.58 -40.75
N LEU A 57 -40.66 -36.33 -42.00
CA LEU A 57 -40.89 -35.14 -42.84
C LEU A 57 -42.33 -35.04 -43.38
N VAL A 58 -42.87 -33.81 -43.48
CA VAL A 58 -43.72 -33.36 -44.61
C VAL A 58 -43.43 -31.88 -44.91
N VAL A 59 -43.13 -31.59 -46.18
CA VAL A 59 -42.90 -30.26 -46.75
C VAL A 59 -44.24 -29.62 -47.09
N GLY A 60 -44.45 -28.37 -46.68
CA GLY A 60 -45.58 -27.54 -47.10
C GLY A 60 -45.20 -26.06 -47.06
N PHE A 61 -45.12 -25.44 -48.23
CA PHE A 61 -44.86 -24.02 -48.45
C PHE A 61 -45.82 -23.12 -47.64
N LEU A 62 -45.28 -22.14 -46.93
CA LEU A 62 -45.95 -20.84 -46.78
C LEU A 62 -44.91 -19.74 -46.57
N VAL A 63 -44.95 -18.81 -47.52
CA VAL A 63 -44.16 -17.58 -47.61
C VAL A 63 -44.58 -16.67 -46.46
N GLY A 64 -43.66 -16.39 -45.53
CA GLY A 64 -43.81 -15.39 -44.48
C GLY A 64 -42.59 -14.47 -44.52
N PRO A 65 -42.76 -13.14 -44.34
CA PRO A 65 -41.69 -12.19 -44.61
C PRO A 65 -40.50 -12.41 -43.67
N LEU A 66 -39.30 -12.31 -44.22
CA LEU A 66 -38.08 -12.12 -43.44
C LEU A 66 -38.27 -10.87 -42.57
N THR A 67 -38.59 -11.05 -41.29
CA THR A 67 -38.24 -10.08 -40.28
C THR A 67 -36.76 -10.29 -39.99
N SER A 68 -35.93 -9.50 -40.68
CA SER A 68 -34.56 -9.29 -40.29
C SER A 68 -34.53 -8.86 -38.83
N LEU A 69 -33.97 -9.69 -37.96
CA LEU A 69 -33.42 -9.21 -36.71
C LEU A 69 -32.38 -8.13 -37.06
N PRO A 70 -32.46 -6.89 -36.53
CA PRO A 70 -31.28 -6.06 -36.51
C PRO A 70 -30.29 -6.76 -35.59
N ALA A 71 -29.24 -7.30 -36.17
CA ALA A 71 -27.98 -7.46 -35.47
C ALA A 71 -27.46 -6.05 -35.17
N GLU A 72 -27.83 -5.49 -34.01
CA GLU A 72 -27.11 -4.33 -33.49
C GLU A 72 -26.07 -4.83 -32.50
N GLN A 73 -24.92 -5.18 -33.06
CA GLN A 73 -23.65 -5.12 -32.36
C GLN A 73 -23.43 -3.67 -31.89
N ALA A 74 -23.99 -3.30 -30.75
CA ALA A 74 -23.51 -2.16 -29.97
C ALA A 74 -22.24 -2.56 -29.21
N SER A 75 -21.23 -3.04 -29.95
CA SER A 75 -19.86 -3.24 -29.48
C SER A 75 -19.12 -1.93 -29.72
N THR A 76 -19.20 -1.05 -28.73
CA THR A 76 -18.15 -0.11 -28.32
C THR A 76 -17.29 0.49 -29.45
N VAL A 77 -17.84 1.43 -30.21
CA VAL A 77 -16.99 2.56 -30.64
C VAL A 77 -16.77 3.39 -29.38
N ARG A 78 -15.80 2.99 -28.53
CA ARG A 78 -15.15 3.96 -27.67
C ARG A 78 -14.47 4.90 -28.64
N ASP A 79 -15.14 6.00 -28.97
CA ASP A 79 -14.57 7.09 -29.72
C ASP A 79 -13.24 7.41 -29.03
N LYS A 80 -12.13 7.13 -29.71
CA LYS A 80 -10.78 7.40 -29.20
C LYS A 80 -10.53 8.89 -29.34
N ARG A 81 -11.35 9.69 -28.65
CA ARG A 81 -11.07 11.08 -28.39
C ARG A 81 -9.68 11.16 -27.77
N GLN A 82 -8.81 11.97 -28.37
CA GLN A 82 -7.49 12.22 -27.79
C GLN A 82 -7.66 12.98 -26.47
N PRO A 83 -6.97 12.56 -25.39
CA PRO A 83 -6.90 13.33 -24.17
C PRO A 83 -6.50 14.79 -24.45
N ARG A 84 -7.25 15.74 -23.91
CA ARG A 84 -6.93 17.16 -24.01
C ARG A 84 -6.44 17.72 -22.68
N THR A 85 -5.77 18.86 -22.75
CA THR A 85 -5.49 19.71 -21.60
C THR A 85 -6.59 20.76 -21.47
N ILE A 86 -7.09 20.94 -20.25
CA ILE A 86 -8.07 21.97 -19.86
C ILE A 86 -7.35 22.91 -18.91
N HIS A 87 -7.20 24.18 -19.28
CA HIS A 87 -6.44 25.16 -18.54
C HIS A 87 -7.33 25.91 -17.54
N VAL A 88 -6.91 25.98 -16.28
CA VAL A 88 -7.55 26.81 -15.25
C VAL A 88 -6.61 27.98 -14.92
N PRO A 89 -7.06 29.25 -14.97
CA PRO A 89 -8.44 29.69 -15.18
C PRO A 89 -8.84 29.96 -16.64
N ALA A 90 -7.97 29.70 -17.63
CA ALA A 90 -8.14 30.19 -19.00
C ALA A 90 -9.38 29.62 -19.73
N ASP A 91 -9.66 28.32 -19.58
CA ASP A 91 -10.82 27.66 -20.18
C ASP A 91 -12.03 27.66 -19.23
N HIS A 92 -11.78 27.59 -17.92
CA HIS A 92 -12.79 27.64 -16.87
C HIS A 92 -12.27 28.44 -15.66
N GLY A 93 -13.06 29.37 -15.14
CA GLY A 93 -12.65 30.23 -14.02
C GLY A 93 -12.49 29.50 -12.68
N ARG A 94 -12.99 28.27 -12.57
CA ARG A 94 -12.94 27.42 -11.36
C ARG A 94 -12.37 26.04 -11.69
N ILE A 95 -11.62 25.44 -10.76
CA ILE A 95 -11.04 24.10 -10.94
C ILE A 95 -12.15 23.06 -11.06
N GLN A 96 -13.18 23.12 -10.20
CA GLN A 96 -14.27 22.13 -10.25
C GLN A 96 -14.99 22.14 -11.61
N GLN A 97 -15.19 23.32 -12.22
CA GLN A 97 -15.80 23.41 -13.55
C GLN A 97 -14.97 22.72 -14.64
N ALA A 98 -13.63 22.83 -14.56
CA ALA A 98 -12.74 22.10 -15.46
C ALA A 98 -12.77 20.59 -15.22
N ILE A 99 -12.85 20.14 -13.95
CA ILE A 99 -13.05 18.73 -13.60
C ILE A 99 -14.37 18.22 -14.17
N ASP A 100 -15.45 18.98 -14.02
CA ASP A 100 -16.79 18.63 -14.52
C ASP A 100 -16.80 18.48 -16.05
N ALA A 101 -16.09 19.37 -16.76
CA ALA A 101 -15.97 19.36 -18.22
C ALA A 101 -14.93 18.36 -18.78
N ALA A 102 -14.15 17.71 -17.92
CA ALA A 102 -13.14 16.72 -18.31
C ALA A 102 -13.77 15.36 -18.63
N ASN A 103 -13.19 14.67 -19.61
CA ASN A 103 -13.45 13.25 -19.89
C ASN A 103 -12.29 12.38 -19.43
N ASP A 104 -12.48 11.05 -19.42
CA ASP A 104 -11.40 10.10 -19.14
C ASP A 104 -10.13 10.39 -19.95
N GLY A 105 -9.01 10.44 -19.25
CA GLY A 105 -7.68 10.73 -19.79
C GLY A 105 -7.33 12.21 -19.86
N ASP A 106 -8.29 13.14 -19.80
CA ASP A 106 -8.02 14.57 -19.87
C ASP A 106 -7.13 15.04 -18.69
N THR A 107 -6.39 16.12 -18.92
CA THR A 107 -5.60 16.80 -17.89
C THR A 107 -6.22 18.15 -17.55
N VAL A 108 -6.58 18.36 -16.29
CA VAL A 108 -6.92 19.68 -15.74
C VAL A 108 -5.62 20.32 -15.27
N LEU A 109 -5.10 21.28 -16.05
CA LEU A 109 -3.84 21.97 -15.79
C LEU A 109 -4.09 23.34 -15.15
N VAL A 110 -3.77 23.44 -13.86
CA VAL A 110 -4.01 24.62 -13.04
C VAL A 110 -2.79 25.54 -13.06
N ALA A 111 -3.02 26.81 -13.40
CA ALA A 111 -2.00 27.84 -13.35
C ALA A 111 -1.68 28.28 -11.91
N PRO A 112 -0.52 28.91 -11.67
CA PRO A 112 -0.22 29.53 -10.37
C PRO A 112 -1.33 30.47 -9.91
N GLY A 113 -1.74 30.32 -8.64
CA GLY A 113 -2.84 31.04 -8.02
C GLY A 113 -3.19 30.44 -6.66
N VAL A 114 -4.06 31.12 -5.92
CA VAL A 114 -4.64 30.61 -4.68
C VAL A 114 -6.11 30.30 -4.93
N TYR A 115 -6.48 29.03 -4.78
CA TYR A 115 -7.81 28.51 -5.05
C TYR A 115 -8.44 28.05 -3.74
N ARG A 116 -9.64 28.57 -3.45
CA ARG A 116 -10.43 28.22 -2.27
C ARG A 116 -11.68 27.47 -2.72
N GLU A 117 -11.48 26.20 -3.03
CA GLU A 117 -12.51 25.31 -3.55
C GLU A 117 -12.40 23.94 -2.86
N SER A 118 -13.53 23.28 -2.64
CA SER A 118 -13.58 21.87 -2.28
C SER A 118 -13.86 21.06 -3.55
N LEU A 119 -12.87 20.27 -3.97
CA LEU A 119 -12.89 19.54 -5.23
C LEU A 119 -13.46 18.14 -5.06
N GLN A 120 -14.17 17.66 -6.07
CA GLN A 120 -14.74 16.32 -6.13
C GLN A 120 -14.31 15.63 -7.43
N LEU A 121 -13.58 14.53 -7.30
CA LEU A 121 -13.24 13.63 -8.40
C LEU A 121 -14.17 12.41 -8.32
N LYS A 122 -14.98 12.19 -9.35
CA LYS A 122 -16.03 11.17 -9.40
C LYS A 122 -16.17 10.59 -10.81
N GLY A 123 -16.30 9.27 -10.91
CA GLY A 123 -16.73 8.56 -12.12
C GLY A 123 -15.85 8.69 -13.37
N LYS A 124 -14.65 9.27 -13.25
CA LYS A 124 -13.70 9.46 -14.36
C LYS A 124 -12.25 9.41 -13.90
N GLN A 125 -11.36 9.10 -14.83
CA GLN A 125 -9.92 9.02 -14.60
C GLN A 125 -9.17 10.18 -15.28
N ILE A 126 -8.80 11.20 -14.52
CA ILE A 126 -8.18 12.44 -15.03
C ILE A 126 -6.85 12.72 -14.34
N THR A 127 -5.99 13.51 -14.98
CA THR A 127 -4.85 14.14 -14.29
C THR A 127 -5.25 15.52 -13.82
N LEU A 128 -5.33 15.74 -12.50
CA LEU A 128 -5.40 17.07 -11.90
C LEU A 128 -3.97 17.49 -11.56
N ALA A 129 -3.46 18.54 -12.20
CA ALA A 129 -2.06 18.93 -12.02
C ALA A 129 -1.85 20.44 -12.08
N SER A 130 -0.81 20.93 -11.40
CA SER A 130 -0.26 22.26 -11.66
C SER A 130 0.69 22.24 -12.85
N ARG A 131 1.25 23.42 -13.18
CA ARG A 131 2.32 23.56 -14.19
C ARG A 131 3.59 22.75 -13.88
N PHE A 132 3.78 22.30 -12.64
CA PHE A 132 4.88 21.40 -12.28
C PHE A 132 4.94 20.17 -13.20
N LEU A 133 3.80 19.65 -13.64
CA LEU A 133 3.73 18.52 -14.56
C LEU A 133 4.52 18.74 -15.86
N MET A 134 4.64 20.00 -16.31
CA MET A 134 5.30 20.38 -17.56
C MET A 134 6.71 20.93 -17.35
N THR A 135 6.97 21.55 -16.19
CA THR A 135 8.20 22.31 -15.95
C THR A 135 9.19 21.60 -15.02
N ALA A 136 8.70 20.69 -14.17
CA ALA A 136 9.41 20.16 -13.01
C ALA A 136 9.99 21.23 -12.06
N ASP A 137 9.55 22.49 -12.16
CA ASP A 137 9.98 23.58 -11.27
C ASP A 137 9.14 23.55 -9.99
N LYS A 138 9.79 23.30 -8.84
CA LYS A 138 9.14 23.30 -7.52
C LYS A 138 8.41 24.61 -7.20
N LYS A 139 8.80 25.73 -7.82
CA LYS A 139 8.07 27.00 -7.69
C LYS A 139 6.63 26.92 -8.20
N ASP A 140 6.33 26.05 -9.16
CA ASP A 140 4.95 25.85 -9.61
C ASP A 140 4.09 25.15 -8.54
N VAL A 141 4.69 24.27 -7.73
CA VAL A 141 4.04 23.65 -6.56
C VAL A 141 3.75 24.70 -5.49
N GLU A 142 4.75 25.52 -5.15
CA GLU A 142 4.61 26.58 -4.14
C GLU A 142 3.57 27.64 -4.51
N ARG A 143 3.41 27.92 -5.81
CA ARG A 143 2.53 28.99 -6.30
C ARG A 143 1.16 28.53 -6.74
N THR A 144 0.90 27.22 -6.81
CA THR A 144 -0.42 26.65 -7.14
C THR A 144 -1.04 26.06 -5.88
N VAL A 145 -1.82 26.88 -5.18
CA VAL A 145 -2.23 26.63 -3.80
C VAL A 145 -3.73 26.31 -3.73
N LEU A 146 -4.08 25.15 -3.17
CA LEU A 146 -5.41 24.84 -2.67
C LEU A 146 -5.46 25.18 -1.18
N ASP A 147 -6.28 26.15 -0.78
CA ASP A 147 -6.31 26.71 0.59
C ASP A 147 -7.68 26.51 1.24
N GLY A 148 -7.75 25.59 2.20
CA GLY A 148 -8.96 25.19 2.93
C GLY A 148 -9.33 26.10 4.09
N LYS A 149 -8.60 27.20 4.29
CA LYS A 149 -8.79 28.12 5.42
C LYS A 149 -10.24 28.62 5.49
N ALA A 150 -10.90 28.30 6.60
CA ALA A 150 -12.25 28.78 6.90
C ALA A 150 -12.31 30.32 6.87
N THR A 151 -13.38 30.85 6.27
CA THR A 151 -13.64 32.29 6.20
C THR A 151 -14.97 32.61 6.90
N GLY A 152 -15.07 33.76 7.57
CA GLY A 152 -16.32 34.19 8.21
C GLY A 152 -16.55 33.60 9.61
N GLU A 153 -17.81 33.28 9.94
CA GLU A 153 -18.23 32.72 11.24
C GLU A 153 -17.71 31.30 11.50
N GLU A 154 -17.23 30.61 10.46
CA GLU A 154 -16.65 29.26 10.49
C GLU A 154 -15.21 29.20 11.06
N LYS A 155 -14.70 30.28 11.66
CA LYS A 155 -13.33 30.31 12.23
C LYS A 155 -13.07 29.26 13.33
N ASN A 156 -14.14 28.71 13.91
CA ASN A 156 -14.09 27.65 14.92
C ASN A 156 -14.42 26.26 14.35
N SER A 157 -14.73 26.17 13.06
CA SER A 157 -14.92 24.90 12.36
C SER A 157 -13.57 24.38 11.88
N ARG A 158 -13.39 23.06 11.87
CA ARG A 158 -12.31 22.46 11.08
C ARG A 158 -12.51 22.89 9.61
N GLY A 159 -11.43 22.98 8.83
CA GLY A 159 -11.50 23.40 7.42
C GLY A 159 -12.43 22.48 6.59
N ASN A 160 -12.56 22.71 5.28
CA ASN A 160 -13.17 21.66 4.43
C ASN A 160 -12.08 20.72 3.94
N THR A 161 -12.39 19.42 3.81
CA THR A 161 -11.55 18.52 3.01
C THR A 161 -11.40 19.10 1.59
N LEU A 162 -10.15 19.32 1.17
CA LEU A 162 -9.86 20.08 -0.05
C LEU A 162 -10.13 19.28 -1.32
N ILE A 163 -9.78 17.99 -1.34
CA ILE A 163 -10.06 17.10 -2.46
C ILE A 163 -10.72 15.81 -1.96
N ARG A 164 -11.92 15.50 -2.45
CA ARG A 164 -12.59 14.23 -2.23
C ARG A 164 -12.51 13.37 -3.48
N VAL A 165 -11.91 12.19 -3.37
CA VAL A 165 -11.79 11.22 -4.46
C VAL A 165 -12.74 10.07 -4.17
N ALA A 166 -13.78 9.93 -5.00
CA ALA A 166 -14.75 8.85 -4.85
C ALA A 166 -14.18 7.50 -5.31
N GLY A 167 -14.70 6.41 -4.73
CA GLY A 167 -14.23 5.05 -5.01
C GLY A 167 -14.48 4.53 -6.43
N ASP A 168 -15.28 5.25 -7.23
CA ASP A 168 -15.52 4.95 -8.64
C ASP A 168 -14.50 5.61 -9.58
N VAL A 169 -13.52 6.32 -9.05
CA VAL A 169 -12.42 6.93 -9.81
C VAL A 169 -11.41 5.86 -10.24
N GLY A 170 -11.07 5.84 -11.53
CA GLY A 170 -10.15 4.86 -12.10
C GLY A 170 -8.68 5.09 -11.70
N PRO A 171 -7.83 4.03 -11.71
CA PRO A 171 -6.49 4.08 -11.15
C PRO A 171 -5.44 4.86 -11.95
N LYS A 172 -5.85 5.41 -13.10
CA LYS A 172 -5.02 6.33 -13.89
C LYS A 172 -5.18 7.79 -13.46
N THR A 173 -6.02 8.06 -12.45
CA THR A 173 -6.13 9.39 -11.87
C THR A 173 -4.85 9.79 -11.16
N ARG A 174 -4.49 11.07 -11.30
CA ARG A 174 -3.28 11.62 -10.71
C ARG A 174 -3.57 13.00 -10.11
N ILE A 175 -3.02 13.28 -8.93
CA ILE A 175 -3.02 14.61 -8.29
C ILE A 175 -1.57 15.05 -8.14
N ILE A 176 -1.16 16.09 -8.90
CA ILE A 176 0.26 16.43 -9.06
C ILE A 176 0.56 17.92 -8.86
N GLY A 177 1.54 18.19 -8.00
CA GLY A 177 2.23 19.47 -7.99
C GLY A 177 1.47 20.62 -7.34
N PHE A 178 0.66 20.37 -6.31
CA PHE A 178 -0.05 21.42 -5.58
C PHE A 178 0.57 21.68 -4.21
N THR A 179 0.43 22.91 -3.72
CA THR A 179 0.42 23.15 -2.27
C THR A 179 -1.02 22.98 -1.77
N ILE A 180 -1.27 22.06 -0.85
CA ILE A 180 -2.59 21.72 -0.29
C ILE A 180 -2.54 22.02 1.20
N LYS A 181 -3.29 23.02 1.68
CA LYS A 181 -3.15 23.50 3.05
C LYS A 181 -4.41 23.94 3.74
N ASN A 182 -4.38 23.92 5.07
CA ASN A 182 -5.45 24.41 5.95
C ASN A 182 -6.80 23.68 5.76
N GLY A 183 -6.80 22.45 5.26
CA GLY A 183 -8.00 21.59 5.22
C GLY A 183 -8.34 20.99 6.59
N ASP A 184 -9.54 20.45 6.71
CA ASP A 184 -9.78 19.37 7.69
C ASP A 184 -8.94 18.18 7.28
N ASP A 185 -9.10 17.72 6.03
CA ASP A 185 -8.07 16.91 5.36
C ASP A 185 -7.57 17.59 4.09
N GLY A 186 -6.34 17.29 3.70
CA GLY A 186 -5.84 17.68 2.38
C GLY A 186 -6.56 16.90 1.28
N ILE A 187 -6.58 15.57 1.39
CA ILE A 187 -7.23 14.67 0.45
C ILE A 187 -7.90 13.55 1.22
N SER A 188 -9.20 13.32 1.02
CA SER A 188 -9.87 12.08 1.44
C SER A 188 -10.12 11.20 0.20
N CYS A 189 -9.65 9.96 0.24
CA CYS A 189 -9.42 9.15 -0.95
C CYS A 189 -9.94 7.71 -0.83
N ALA A 190 -11.08 7.44 -1.47
CA ALA A 190 -11.69 6.10 -1.51
C ALA A 190 -11.27 5.26 -2.74
N ALA A 191 -10.32 5.73 -3.54
CA ALA A 191 -9.84 5.07 -4.77
C ALA A 191 -8.32 4.87 -4.76
N LYS A 192 -7.82 3.99 -5.64
CA LYS A 192 -6.38 3.78 -5.83
C LYS A 192 -5.85 4.70 -6.91
N ILE A 193 -5.15 5.78 -6.56
CA ILE A 193 -4.68 6.81 -7.51
C ILE A 193 -3.19 7.14 -7.30
N GLU A 194 -2.61 7.99 -8.14
CA GLU A 194 -1.28 8.58 -7.86
C GLU A 194 -1.43 9.97 -7.22
N ILE A 195 -0.84 10.15 -6.04
CA ILE A 195 -0.71 11.44 -5.37
C ILE A 195 0.79 11.76 -5.30
N ALA A 196 1.26 12.70 -6.12
CA ALA A 196 2.69 12.90 -6.32
C ALA A 196 3.14 14.36 -6.38
N HIS A 197 4.32 14.64 -5.84
CA HIS A 197 4.96 15.97 -5.90
C HIS A 197 4.14 17.11 -5.31
N ASN A 198 3.26 16.81 -4.37
CA ASN A 198 2.47 17.80 -3.66
C ASN A 198 3.18 18.24 -2.37
N ARG A 199 2.76 19.38 -1.84
CA ARG A 199 3.18 19.92 -0.56
C ARG A 199 1.95 20.07 0.34
N PHE A 200 1.89 19.32 1.43
CA PHE A 200 0.80 19.36 2.40
C PHE A 200 1.20 20.15 3.63
N ILE A 201 0.36 21.12 4.05
CA ILE A 201 0.68 22.00 5.17
C ILE A 201 -0.54 22.24 6.05
N ASN A 202 -0.44 22.00 7.35
CA ASN A 202 -1.46 22.42 8.32
C ASN A 202 -2.88 21.92 7.98
N ASN A 203 -2.99 20.74 7.38
CA ASN A 203 -4.27 20.01 7.32
C ASN A 203 -4.50 19.32 8.68
N GLY A 204 -5.66 18.72 8.94
CA GLY A 204 -5.82 17.68 9.97
C GLY A 204 -4.97 16.50 9.53
N ASP A 205 -5.56 15.62 8.73
CA ASP A 205 -4.79 14.68 7.93
C ASP A 205 -4.36 15.30 6.61
N ALA A 206 -3.13 15.06 6.18
CA ALA A 206 -2.76 15.47 4.83
C ALA A 206 -3.42 14.59 3.76
N ILE A 207 -3.37 13.27 3.94
CA ILE A 207 -4.05 12.31 3.09
C ILE A 207 -4.73 11.29 4.00
N ASP A 208 -6.04 11.16 3.87
CA ASP A 208 -6.87 10.13 4.49
C ASP A 208 -7.32 9.16 3.38
N TYR A 209 -6.92 7.89 3.49
CA TYR A 209 -7.34 6.83 2.58
C TYR A 209 -8.52 6.02 3.15
N GLU A 210 -9.74 6.38 2.75
CA GLU A 210 -11.00 5.68 3.09
C GLU A 210 -11.23 4.40 2.25
N GLY A 211 -10.39 3.38 2.43
CA GLY A 211 -10.39 2.15 1.65
C GLY A 211 -9.78 2.28 0.24
N GLY A 212 -9.16 3.43 -0.05
CA GLY A 212 -8.47 3.73 -1.31
C GLY A 212 -7.02 3.23 -1.35
N GLY A 213 -6.11 4.10 -1.81
CA GLY A 213 -4.67 3.85 -1.80
C GLY A 213 -4.00 4.23 -3.13
N GLY A 214 -3.14 3.34 -3.62
CA GLY A 214 -2.36 3.57 -4.84
C GLY A 214 -0.94 4.03 -4.54
N LEU A 215 -0.45 5.06 -5.23
CA LEU A 215 0.93 5.52 -5.13
C LEU A 215 1.01 6.93 -4.54
N CYS A 216 1.57 7.05 -3.34
CA CYS A 216 1.87 8.32 -2.68
C CYS A 216 3.38 8.55 -2.73
N ARG A 217 3.85 9.51 -3.55
CA ARG A 217 5.30 9.69 -3.72
C ARG A 217 5.81 11.11 -3.92
N HIS A 218 7.05 11.34 -3.50
CA HIS A 218 7.75 12.61 -3.68
C HIS A 218 6.96 13.82 -3.14
N ASN A 219 6.09 13.58 -2.15
CA ASN A 219 5.36 14.63 -1.47
C ASN A 219 6.18 15.15 -0.29
N LEU A 220 5.92 16.40 0.06
CA LEU A 220 6.42 17.06 1.26
C LEU A 220 5.23 17.29 2.21
N PHE A 221 5.29 16.73 3.40
CA PHE A 221 4.29 16.93 4.46
C PHE A 221 4.91 17.76 5.56
N GLU A 222 4.27 18.87 5.94
CA GLU A 222 4.81 19.80 6.93
C GLU A 222 3.74 20.26 7.89
N LYS A 223 3.89 19.93 9.17
CA LYS A 223 3.05 20.50 10.24
C LYS A 223 1.56 20.31 9.99
N ASN A 224 1.17 19.13 9.50
CA ASN A 224 -0.23 18.73 9.60
C ASN A 224 -0.57 18.56 11.09
N ARG A 225 -1.84 18.79 11.43
CA ARG A 225 -2.32 18.90 12.81
C ARG A 225 -2.61 17.54 13.42
N ASP A 226 -2.82 16.55 12.56
CA ASP A 226 -3.05 15.14 12.85
C ASP A 226 -2.01 14.36 12.04
N ASP A 227 -2.39 13.37 11.23
CA ASP A 227 -1.46 12.51 10.50
C ASP A 227 -0.97 13.11 9.18
N ALA A 228 0.20 12.64 8.74
CA ALA A 228 0.62 12.90 7.37
C ALA A 228 -0.11 11.99 6.36
N VAL A 229 -0.26 10.71 6.68
CA VAL A 229 -1.01 9.75 5.86
C VAL A 229 -1.75 8.77 6.77
N ASP A 230 -3.07 8.75 6.72
CA ASP A 230 -3.93 7.77 7.38
C ASP A 230 -4.42 6.73 6.37
N LEU A 231 -4.44 5.46 6.78
CA LEU A 231 -4.87 4.30 6.02
C LEU A 231 -6.04 3.62 6.71
N ASP A 232 -7.23 3.97 6.24
CA ASP A 232 -8.48 3.48 6.74
C ASP A 232 -9.14 2.43 5.85
N GLY A 233 -9.90 1.54 6.48
CA GLY A 233 -10.68 0.51 5.77
C GLY A 233 -9.79 -0.42 4.92
N ALA A 234 -10.24 -0.81 3.73
CA ALA A 234 -9.51 -1.75 2.85
C ALA A 234 -8.37 -1.10 2.03
N ALA A 235 -7.63 -0.14 2.62
CA ALA A 235 -6.58 0.60 1.94
C ALA A 235 -5.40 -0.28 1.49
N GLU A 236 -4.88 -0.02 0.28
CA GLU A 236 -3.65 -0.63 -0.24
C GLU A 236 -2.81 0.47 -0.93
N ALA A 237 -1.78 0.94 -0.23
CA ALA A 237 -0.93 2.04 -0.70
C ALA A 237 0.56 1.66 -0.73
N THR A 238 1.26 2.22 -1.73
CA THR A 238 2.72 2.39 -1.73
C THR A 238 3.02 3.84 -1.40
N ILE A 239 3.61 4.08 -0.23
CA ILE A 239 4.04 5.38 0.26
C ILE A 239 5.56 5.43 0.12
N GLU A 240 6.07 6.16 -0.87
CA GLU A 240 7.50 6.16 -1.17
C GLU A 240 8.14 7.51 -1.44
N ASP A 241 9.42 7.64 -1.07
CA ASP A 241 10.24 8.81 -1.39
C ASP A 241 9.62 10.15 -0.92
N ASN A 242 8.88 10.12 0.19
CA ASN A 242 8.28 11.30 0.80
C ASN A 242 9.13 11.85 1.93
N LEU A 243 8.95 13.14 2.20
CA LEU A 243 9.52 13.82 3.37
C LEU A 243 8.38 14.27 4.28
N ILE A 244 8.27 13.69 5.46
CA ILE A 244 7.25 13.97 6.48
C ILE A 244 7.92 14.68 7.65
N LEU A 245 7.49 15.91 7.92
CA LEU A 245 8.11 16.81 8.89
C LEU A 245 7.09 17.34 9.88
N ASN A 246 7.24 16.91 11.13
CA ASN A 246 6.49 17.40 12.28
C ASN A 246 4.97 17.29 12.10
N SER A 247 4.47 16.10 11.76
CA SER A 247 3.03 15.80 11.94
C SER A 247 2.62 16.04 13.39
N GLY A 248 1.36 16.43 13.60
CA GLY A 248 0.82 16.74 14.91
C GLY A 248 0.60 15.47 15.73
N ASP A 249 0.19 14.41 15.04
CA ASP A 249 0.03 13.05 15.54
C ASP A 249 1.09 12.16 14.86
N ASP A 250 0.71 11.15 14.07
CA ASP A 250 1.63 10.21 13.45
C ASP A 250 2.22 10.69 12.11
N GLY A 251 3.38 10.11 11.77
CA GLY A 251 3.88 10.20 10.41
C GLY A 251 2.97 9.46 9.42
N ILE A 252 2.66 8.20 9.73
CA ILE A 252 1.77 7.34 8.95
C ILE A 252 0.96 6.46 9.91
N GLU A 253 -0.36 6.58 9.91
CA GLU A 253 -1.26 5.71 10.68
C GLU A 253 -1.79 4.59 9.78
N ILE A 254 -1.93 3.38 10.33
CA ILE A 254 -2.49 2.21 9.62
C ILE A 254 -3.51 1.51 10.50
N ARG A 255 -4.78 1.60 10.11
CA ARG A 255 -5.88 0.96 10.84
C ARG A 255 -6.23 -0.37 10.20
N LEU A 256 -6.01 -1.46 10.94
CA LEU A 256 -6.25 -2.83 10.48
C LEU A 256 -7.74 -3.21 10.55
N HIS A 257 -8.62 -2.34 10.07
CA HIS A 257 -10.06 -2.59 9.99
C HIS A 257 -10.35 -3.95 9.33
N LYS A 258 -11.40 -4.61 9.84
CA LYS A 258 -11.86 -5.93 9.38
C LYS A 258 -11.84 -6.02 7.86
N TYR A 259 -11.01 -6.91 7.34
CA TYR A 259 -10.90 -7.16 5.91
C TYR A 259 -10.50 -8.60 5.64
N SER A 260 -11.27 -9.29 4.80
CA SER A 260 -10.85 -10.58 4.23
C SER A 260 -11.11 -10.60 2.74
N GLY A 261 -10.15 -11.13 1.97
CA GLY A 261 -10.21 -11.13 0.52
C GLY A 261 -8.85 -11.32 -0.13
N LYS A 262 -8.58 -10.50 -1.16
CA LYS A 262 -7.27 -10.48 -1.81
C LYS A 262 -6.28 -9.85 -0.83
N LEU A 263 -5.15 -10.51 -0.59
CA LEU A 263 -4.08 -9.96 0.24
C LEU A 263 -3.71 -8.53 -0.22
N LEU A 264 -3.87 -7.57 0.67
CA LEU A 264 -3.49 -6.17 0.44
C LEU A 264 -2.03 -5.99 0.85
N ASN A 265 -1.26 -5.29 0.01
CA ASN A 265 0.15 -5.03 0.25
C ASN A 265 0.36 -3.54 0.51
N ILE A 266 0.62 -3.20 1.77
CA ILE A 266 0.99 -1.85 2.16
C ILE A 266 2.52 -1.76 2.13
N VAL A 267 3.06 -0.80 1.39
CA VAL A 267 4.51 -0.63 1.21
C VAL A 267 4.90 0.78 1.60
N ILE A 268 5.73 0.93 2.63
CA ILE A 268 6.27 2.20 3.10
C ILE A 268 7.77 2.17 2.87
N ARG A 269 8.28 2.95 1.91
CA ARG A 269 9.71 2.87 1.58
C ARG A 269 10.40 4.16 1.21
N ARG A 270 11.67 4.29 1.60
CA ARG A 270 12.51 5.45 1.26
C ARG A 270 11.91 6.79 1.70
N ASN A 271 11.07 6.78 2.74
CA ASN A 271 10.56 8.00 3.33
C ASN A 271 11.51 8.49 4.43
N GLN A 272 11.47 9.79 4.69
CA GLN A 272 12.05 10.37 5.89
C GLN A 272 10.92 10.94 6.74
N ILE A 273 10.72 10.37 7.92
CA ILE A 273 9.66 10.74 8.87
C ILE A 273 10.36 11.34 10.09
N ILE A 274 10.21 12.65 10.28
CA ILE A 274 11.01 13.39 11.26
C ILE A 274 10.11 14.28 12.10
N GLY A 275 10.19 14.10 13.43
CA GLY A 275 9.57 15.03 14.37
C GLY A 275 8.08 14.85 14.61
N SER A 276 7.49 13.69 14.27
CA SER A 276 6.06 13.40 14.55
C SER A 276 5.71 13.60 16.03
N GLY A 277 4.48 14.06 16.27
CA GLY A 277 3.97 14.35 17.60
C GLY A 277 3.61 13.11 18.41
N GLU A 278 3.31 12.01 17.73
CA GLU A 278 3.24 10.65 18.29
C GLU A 278 4.30 9.78 17.60
N ASP A 279 3.90 8.77 16.84
CA ASP A 279 4.76 7.78 16.23
C ASP A 279 5.26 8.20 14.85
N GLY A 280 6.36 7.56 14.43
CA GLY A 280 6.77 7.64 13.04
C GLY A 280 5.78 6.92 12.13
N ILE A 281 5.41 5.71 12.54
CA ILE A 281 4.41 4.87 11.91
C ILE A 281 3.64 4.17 13.04
N GLN A 282 2.31 4.24 13.04
CA GLN A 282 1.48 3.48 13.97
C GLN A 282 0.70 2.40 13.22
N ILE A 283 0.59 1.23 13.82
CA ILE A 283 -0.21 0.11 13.33
C ILE A 283 -1.23 -0.25 14.40
N ILE A 284 -2.51 -0.15 14.07
CA ILE A 284 -3.59 -0.32 15.02
C ILE A 284 -4.38 -1.59 14.67
N ASP A 285 -4.34 -2.57 15.57
CA ASP A 285 -5.09 -3.81 15.48
C ASP A 285 -6.57 -3.63 15.78
N TYR A 286 -7.37 -4.56 15.25
CA TYR A 286 -8.76 -4.77 15.58
C TYR A 286 -8.99 -6.27 15.85
N PRO A 287 -10.04 -6.66 16.59
CA PRO A 287 -10.22 -8.05 17.03
C PRO A 287 -10.20 -9.13 15.92
N ASP A 288 -10.44 -8.75 14.67
CA ASP A 288 -10.40 -9.65 13.52
C ASP A 288 -9.06 -9.50 12.78
N LYS A 289 -8.27 -10.58 12.68
CA LYS A 289 -7.12 -10.63 11.78
C LYS A 289 -7.54 -10.31 10.34
N SER A 290 -6.79 -9.44 9.70
CA SER A 290 -7.01 -9.00 8.34
C SER A 290 -6.06 -9.63 7.31
N ASP A 291 -6.51 -9.69 6.06
CA ASP A 291 -5.70 -10.15 4.92
C ASP A 291 -4.76 -9.04 4.42
N ARG A 292 -3.79 -8.62 5.25
CA ARG A 292 -2.78 -7.61 4.92
C ARG A 292 -1.33 -8.08 5.17
N VAL A 293 -0.41 -7.57 4.37
CA VAL A 293 1.03 -7.58 4.65
C VAL A 293 1.54 -6.15 4.58
N ILE A 294 2.37 -5.78 5.55
CA ILE A 294 2.92 -4.45 5.69
C ILE A 294 4.44 -4.56 5.51
N ARG A 295 4.98 -3.87 4.50
CA ARG A 295 6.41 -3.81 4.23
C ARG A 295 6.93 -2.40 4.45
N ILE A 296 7.78 -2.24 5.45
CA ILE A 296 8.40 -0.98 5.85
C ILE A 296 9.90 -1.12 5.58
N GLU A 297 10.40 -0.46 4.53
CA GLU A 297 11.79 -0.60 4.15
C GLU A 297 12.52 0.69 3.78
N ARG A 298 13.80 0.79 4.15
CA ARG A 298 14.66 1.91 3.72
C ARG A 298 14.17 3.29 4.16
N ASN A 299 13.41 3.36 5.25
CA ASN A 299 12.95 4.63 5.82
C ASN A 299 13.94 5.14 6.86
N VAL A 300 14.02 6.47 6.98
CA VAL A 300 14.56 7.12 8.16
C VAL A 300 13.38 7.57 9.02
N ILE A 301 13.36 7.16 10.28
CA ILE A 301 12.36 7.60 11.26
C ILE A 301 13.09 8.17 12.46
N ALA A 302 12.94 9.47 12.69
CA ALA A 302 13.78 10.14 13.67
C ALA A 302 13.05 11.19 14.48
N LYS A 303 13.43 11.31 15.75
CA LYS A 303 12.94 12.36 16.66
C LYS A 303 11.42 12.39 16.78
N THR A 304 10.78 11.25 16.67
CA THR A 304 9.36 11.10 17.01
C THR A 304 9.24 11.27 18.51
N LYS A 305 8.14 11.87 18.98
CA LYS A 305 7.94 12.05 20.42
C LYS A 305 7.59 10.74 21.11
N MET A 306 7.10 9.74 20.36
CA MET A 306 6.78 8.40 20.88
C MET A 306 7.61 7.31 20.16
N ALA A 307 7.00 6.28 19.59
CA ALA A 307 7.71 5.20 18.92
C ALA A 307 8.15 5.57 17.50
N ALA A 308 9.16 4.88 16.97
CA ALA A 308 9.44 4.94 15.54
C ALA A 308 8.43 4.07 14.77
N LEU A 309 8.09 2.91 15.34
CA LEU A 309 6.98 2.06 14.94
C LEU A 309 6.19 1.63 16.19
N GLY A 310 4.97 2.14 16.33
CA GLY A 310 4.05 1.80 17.41
C GLY A 310 3.03 0.75 17.00
N CYS A 311 2.72 -0.22 17.88
CA CYS A 311 1.63 -1.18 17.66
C CYS A 311 0.58 -1.08 18.78
N MET A 312 -0.67 -0.84 18.37
CA MET A 312 -1.81 -0.57 19.26
C MET A 312 -2.90 -1.62 19.10
N ALA A 313 -3.66 -1.87 20.16
CA ALA A 313 -4.71 -2.88 20.16
C ALA A 313 -6.11 -2.24 20.11
N ASN A 314 -7.08 -3.00 19.57
CA ASN A 314 -8.51 -2.73 19.70
C ASN A 314 -8.95 -1.33 19.20
N GLY A 315 -8.33 -0.81 18.14
CA GLY A 315 -8.67 0.51 17.61
C GLY A 315 -8.22 1.68 18.48
N ASN A 316 -7.32 1.46 19.44
CA ASN A 316 -6.73 2.55 20.20
C ASN A 316 -5.78 3.36 19.31
N THR A 317 -6.07 4.63 19.11
CA THR A 317 -5.28 5.55 18.27
C THR A 317 -4.21 6.31 19.05
N GLY A 318 -4.30 6.36 20.39
CA GLY A 318 -3.30 7.06 21.19
C GLY A 318 -2.22 6.10 21.67
N GLU A 319 -0.97 6.36 21.32
CA GLU A 319 0.16 5.51 21.73
C GLU A 319 0.33 5.52 23.26
N ASN A 320 0.38 4.31 23.82
CA ASN A 320 0.46 4.04 25.26
C ASN A 320 1.55 3.01 25.59
N TYR A 321 2.32 2.63 24.58
CA TYR A 321 3.36 1.63 24.52
C TYR A 321 2.90 0.23 24.93
N GLU A 322 1.63 -0.11 24.72
CA GLU A 322 1.10 -1.45 25.04
C GLU A 322 1.79 -2.56 24.26
N ALA A 323 2.41 -2.22 23.11
CA ALA A 323 3.16 -3.15 22.28
C ALA A 323 2.26 -4.32 21.81
N ALA A 324 1.17 -3.97 21.12
CA ALA A 324 0.12 -4.92 20.77
C ALA A 324 0.59 -6.11 19.92
N ASP A 325 -0.07 -7.24 20.14
CA ASP A 325 0.10 -8.50 19.41
C ASP A 325 -0.47 -8.39 17.99
N ILE A 326 0.24 -7.75 17.05
CA ILE A 326 -0.22 -7.70 15.64
C ILE A 326 0.02 -9.05 14.94
N PRO A 327 -1.02 -9.80 14.54
CA PRO A 327 -0.86 -11.12 13.91
C PRO A 327 -0.60 -11.06 12.39
N GLU A 328 -0.79 -9.89 11.76
CA GLU A 328 -0.42 -9.59 10.38
C GLU A 328 1.10 -9.58 10.23
N ARG A 329 1.57 -10.01 9.07
CA ARG A 329 3.01 -10.01 8.79
C ARG A 329 3.50 -8.57 8.56
N ILE A 330 4.46 -8.16 9.38
CA ILE A 330 5.18 -6.89 9.24
C ILE A 330 6.62 -7.21 8.81
N GLU A 331 7.05 -6.66 7.67
CA GLU A 331 8.41 -6.76 7.17
C GLU A 331 9.13 -5.43 7.37
N PHE A 332 10.03 -5.36 8.34
CA PHE A 332 10.74 -4.14 8.74
C PHE A 332 12.23 -4.23 8.37
N PHE A 333 12.57 -3.83 7.14
CA PHE A 333 13.88 -4.10 6.56
C PHE A 333 14.68 -2.84 6.23
N HIS A 334 15.97 -2.79 6.58
CA HIS A 334 16.84 -1.68 6.19
C HIS A 334 16.33 -0.31 6.64
N ASN A 335 15.75 -0.14 7.82
CA ASN A 335 15.35 1.17 8.31
C ASN A 335 16.41 1.75 9.26
N THR A 336 16.46 3.08 9.35
CA THR A 336 17.31 3.81 10.29
C THR A 336 16.44 4.60 11.25
N LEU A 337 16.45 4.20 12.53
CA LEU A 337 15.66 4.81 13.60
C LEU A 337 16.61 5.58 14.51
N VAL A 338 16.35 6.87 14.74
CA VAL A 338 17.31 7.76 15.43
C VAL A 338 16.62 8.70 16.40
N ASP A 339 17.04 8.67 17.65
CA ASP A 339 16.61 9.60 18.71
C ASP A 339 15.07 9.63 18.89
N ASN A 340 14.43 8.47 18.78
CA ASN A 340 13.00 8.31 19.08
C ASN A 340 12.82 7.90 20.54
N GLN A 341 11.66 8.13 21.14
CA GLN A 341 11.43 7.73 22.53
C GLN A 341 11.43 6.20 22.66
N TYR A 342 10.75 5.51 21.75
CA TYR A 342 10.84 4.07 21.55
C TYR A 342 11.27 3.74 20.12
N GLY A 343 11.93 2.60 19.93
CA GLY A 343 12.25 2.10 18.60
C GLY A 343 11.02 1.45 17.96
N ILE A 344 10.83 0.16 18.23
CA ILE A 344 9.65 -0.61 17.80
C ILE A 344 8.94 -1.16 19.04
N THR A 345 7.62 -0.97 19.11
CA THR A 345 6.75 -1.58 20.13
C THR A 345 5.82 -2.60 19.45
N GLY A 346 5.76 -3.83 19.97
CA GLY A 346 4.80 -4.85 19.55
C GLY A 346 5.08 -5.52 18.20
N GLY A 347 4.11 -6.34 17.77
CA GLY A 347 4.13 -7.04 16.49
C GLY A 347 4.52 -8.52 16.59
N ASP A 348 3.52 -9.36 16.76
CA ASP A 348 3.63 -10.81 16.94
C ASP A 348 4.14 -11.55 15.69
N PHE A 349 4.02 -10.96 14.50
CA PHE A 349 4.60 -11.47 13.27
C PHE A 349 5.49 -10.45 12.55
N LEU A 350 6.30 -9.72 13.33
CA LEU A 350 7.27 -8.77 12.81
C LEU A 350 8.62 -9.42 12.46
N LEU A 351 9.13 -9.14 11.27
CA LEU A 351 10.46 -9.53 10.81
C LEU A 351 11.34 -8.28 10.71
N ALA A 352 12.27 -8.07 11.64
CA ALA A 352 13.19 -6.94 11.63
C ALA A 352 14.58 -7.36 11.16
N PHE A 353 14.95 -6.96 9.95
CA PHE A 353 16.26 -7.28 9.37
C PHE A 353 17.02 -6.04 8.91
N ASN A 354 18.32 -6.07 9.12
CA ASN A 354 19.25 -5.09 8.57
C ASN A 354 18.99 -3.63 9.02
N ASN A 355 18.40 -3.42 10.20
CA ASN A 355 18.06 -2.08 10.68
C ASN A 355 19.20 -1.45 11.49
N VAL A 356 19.18 -0.13 11.62
CA VAL A 356 20.05 0.67 12.49
C VAL A 356 19.16 1.42 13.47
N ILE A 357 19.29 1.18 14.78
CA ILE A 357 18.53 1.85 15.83
C ILE A 357 19.50 2.51 16.80
N VAL A 358 19.39 3.82 16.94
CA VAL A 358 20.37 4.64 17.65
C VAL A 358 19.67 5.66 18.54
N GLY A 359 20.20 5.85 19.74
CA GLY A 359 19.79 6.97 20.60
C GLY A 359 18.37 6.84 21.13
N THR A 360 17.79 5.64 21.16
CA THR A 360 16.42 5.46 21.65
C THR A 360 16.34 5.81 23.14
N GLU A 361 15.46 6.74 23.51
CA GLU A 361 15.43 7.32 24.85
C GLU A 361 14.93 6.35 25.93
N LYS A 362 14.13 5.34 25.56
CA LYS A 362 13.55 4.34 26.48
C LYS A 362 13.94 2.92 26.09
N ILE A 363 13.28 2.34 25.07
CA ILE A 363 13.49 0.95 24.67
C ILE A 363 13.50 0.83 23.14
N ALA A 364 14.57 0.28 22.57
CA ALA A 364 14.71 0.10 21.12
C ALA A 364 13.80 -1.01 20.57
N PHE A 365 13.63 -2.12 21.28
CA PHE A 365 12.64 -3.15 20.97
C PHE A 365 11.84 -3.52 22.21
N LYS A 366 10.54 -3.20 22.24
CA LYS A 366 9.65 -3.55 23.34
C LYS A 366 8.64 -4.58 22.86
N GLU A 367 8.66 -5.76 23.47
CA GLU A 367 7.66 -6.83 23.27
C GLU A 367 7.39 -7.11 21.79
N VAL A 368 8.46 -7.11 20.99
CA VAL A 368 8.40 -7.61 19.62
C VAL A 368 8.66 -9.12 19.70
N ASP A 369 7.61 -9.89 19.95
CA ASP A 369 7.66 -11.29 20.35
C ASP A 369 6.76 -12.20 19.49
N GLY A 370 6.15 -13.24 20.07
CA GLY A 370 5.41 -14.24 19.29
C GLY A 370 6.24 -14.96 18.23
N ASN A 371 5.81 -14.86 16.97
CA ASN A 371 6.47 -15.44 15.79
C ASN A 371 7.51 -14.52 15.13
N SER A 372 7.79 -13.36 15.75
CA SER A 372 8.74 -12.37 15.25
C SER A 372 10.18 -12.89 15.19
N LEU A 373 11.03 -12.15 14.48
CA LEU A 373 12.47 -12.38 14.42
C LEU A 373 13.22 -11.08 14.17
N LEU A 374 14.13 -10.72 15.07
CA LEU A 374 14.95 -9.53 14.95
C LEU A 374 16.42 -9.94 14.78
N ALA A 375 16.93 -9.88 13.55
CA ALA A 375 18.27 -10.36 13.22
C ALA A 375 19.02 -9.36 12.34
N PHE A 376 20.35 -9.35 12.43
CA PHE A 376 21.23 -8.44 11.68
C PHE A 376 20.88 -6.95 11.92
N ASN A 377 20.49 -6.59 13.14
CA ASN A 377 20.22 -5.20 13.51
C ASN A 377 21.42 -4.60 14.24
N LEU A 378 21.67 -3.32 14.05
CA LEU A 378 22.61 -2.55 14.87
C LEU A 378 21.85 -1.75 15.92
N LEU A 379 22.28 -1.88 17.17
CA LEU A 379 21.77 -1.14 18.32
C LEU A 379 22.91 -0.35 18.95
N TRP A 380 22.72 0.95 19.18
CA TRP A 380 23.76 1.79 19.77
C TRP A 380 23.19 2.96 20.56
N ASP A 381 23.72 3.18 21.76
CA ASP A 381 23.37 4.34 22.59
C ASP A 381 21.88 4.43 22.94
N ASN A 382 21.20 3.29 23.05
CA ASN A 382 19.83 3.21 23.54
C ASN A 382 19.83 3.08 25.07
N GLU A 383 18.82 3.62 25.76
CA GLU A 383 18.67 3.38 27.20
C GLU A 383 18.53 1.88 27.49
N ILE A 384 17.65 1.20 26.75
CA ILE A 384 17.49 -0.26 26.75
C ILE A 384 17.42 -0.77 25.32
N ASP A 385 18.30 -1.72 24.96
CA ASP A 385 18.31 -2.31 23.62
C ASP A 385 17.10 -3.21 23.32
N GLN A 386 16.62 -3.96 24.31
CA GLN A 386 15.40 -4.73 24.19
C GLN A 386 14.76 -5.04 25.54
N GLN A 387 13.44 -5.20 25.54
CA GLN A 387 12.65 -5.80 26.60
C GLN A 387 11.65 -6.78 25.98
N GLY A 388 11.67 -8.04 26.44
CA GLY A 388 10.66 -9.04 26.04
C GLY A 388 10.65 -9.37 24.54
N SER A 389 11.71 -9.06 23.79
CA SER A 389 11.71 -9.17 22.32
C SER A 389 12.55 -10.35 21.80
N ASN A 390 12.17 -10.90 20.64
CA ASN A 390 12.84 -12.01 19.97
C ASN A 390 14.14 -11.58 19.24
N LEU A 391 15.05 -10.94 19.97
CA LEU A 391 16.33 -10.45 19.46
C LEU A 391 17.35 -11.58 19.28
N GLU A 392 17.83 -11.76 18.04
CA GLU A 392 18.89 -12.70 17.73
C GLU A 392 20.26 -12.10 18.07
N LYS A 393 20.76 -12.42 19.27
CA LYS A 393 22.01 -11.86 19.80
C LYS A 393 23.24 -12.13 18.93
N GLY A 394 23.26 -13.24 18.18
CA GLY A 394 24.41 -13.66 17.38
C GLY A 394 24.71 -12.75 16.18
N SER A 395 23.66 -12.20 15.58
CA SER A 395 23.75 -11.28 14.44
C SER A 395 23.59 -9.81 14.80
N THR A 396 23.31 -9.48 16.07
CA THR A 396 23.14 -8.10 16.54
C THR A 396 24.50 -7.40 16.69
N ILE A 397 24.61 -6.17 16.17
CA ILE A 397 25.82 -5.34 16.26
C ILE A 397 25.62 -4.26 17.32
N LEU A 398 26.56 -4.16 18.27
CA LEU A 398 26.54 -3.18 19.36
C LEU A 398 27.70 -2.18 19.24
N LYS A 399 27.70 -1.37 18.17
CA LYS A 399 28.79 -0.43 17.85
C LYS A 399 28.26 0.88 17.28
N ASN A 400 28.97 1.97 17.51
CA ASN A 400 28.62 3.27 16.92
C ASN A 400 28.56 3.18 15.39
N PRO A 401 27.41 3.43 14.76
CA PRO A 401 27.27 3.36 13.30
C PRO A 401 27.94 4.52 12.57
N GLN A 402 28.35 5.57 13.28
CA GLN A 402 28.97 6.78 12.74
C GLN A 402 28.06 7.51 11.74
N LEU A 403 26.74 7.51 11.97
CA LEU A 403 25.79 8.18 11.08
C LEU A 403 26.18 9.65 10.87
N THR A 404 26.14 10.11 9.63
CA THR A 404 26.24 11.54 9.32
C THR A 404 24.98 12.26 9.79
N LYS A 405 24.99 13.60 9.79
CA LYS A 405 23.80 14.41 10.10
C LYS A 405 22.58 14.09 9.23
N ASP A 406 22.82 13.67 7.98
CA ASP A 406 21.77 13.27 7.03
C ASP A 406 21.54 11.75 7.04
N TYR A 407 21.90 11.06 8.14
CA TYR A 407 21.63 9.64 8.38
C TYR A 407 22.34 8.65 7.43
N HIS A 408 23.34 9.11 6.67
CA HIS A 408 24.13 8.26 5.78
C HIS A 408 25.32 7.61 6.51
N LEU A 409 25.84 6.54 5.93
CA LEU A 409 26.99 5.80 6.43
C LEU A 409 28.30 6.35 5.84
N PRO A 410 29.25 6.82 6.66
CA PRO A 410 30.58 7.18 6.18
C PRO A 410 31.42 5.92 5.88
N LYS A 411 32.54 6.12 5.20
CA LYS A 411 33.54 5.07 4.97
C LYS A 411 34.07 4.55 6.32
N GLY A 412 34.02 3.24 6.53
CA GLY A 412 34.51 2.60 7.76
C GLY A 412 33.45 2.43 8.85
N SER A 413 32.21 2.86 8.60
CA SER A 413 31.08 2.52 9.47
C SER A 413 30.95 0.99 9.63
N PRO A 414 30.63 0.49 10.85
CA PRO A 414 30.39 -0.93 11.08
C PRO A 414 29.11 -1.45 10.39
N CYS A 415 28.26 -0.57 9.84
CA CYS A 415 27.07 -0.94 9.09
C CYS A 415 27.38 -1.37 7.65
N VAL A 416 28.54 -1.02 7.11
CA VAL A 416 28.88 -1.27 5.71
C VAL A 416 29.23 -2.75 5.52
N ASP A 417 28.62 -3.40 4.51
CA ASP A 417 28.71 -4.84 4.22
C ASP A 417 28.32 -5.74 5.41
N ALA A 418 27.46 -5.27 6.33
CA ALA A 418 27.18 -5.96 7.60
C ALA A 418 25.80 -6.62 7.68
N GLY A 419 24.91 -6.38 6.71
CA GLY A 419 23.59 -6.98 6.62
C GLY A 419 23.58 -8.36 5.98
N SER A 420 22.40 -8.99 5.98
CA SER A 420 22.13 -10.25 5.30
C SER A 420 21.27 -10.02 4.07
N SER A 421 21.56 -10.69 2.94
CA SER A 421 20.69 -10.67 1.76
C SER A 421 19.71 -11.85 1.71
N LEU A 422 19.87 -12.84 2.59
CA LEU A 422 19.07 -14.07 2.59
C LEU A 422 19.00 -14.64 4.01
N TYR A 423 17.78 -14.88 4.49
CA TYR A 423 17.56 -15.61 5.74
C TYR A 423 16.50 -16.69 5.54
N LYS A 424 16.81 -17.91 5.99
CA LYS A 424 15.90 -19.07 5.91
C LYS A 424 15.71 -19.69 7.29
N ARG A 425 14.46 -20.04 7.61
CA ARG A 425 14.11 -20.86 8.78
C ARG A 425 13.54 -22.18 8.28
N GLY A 426 14.36 -23.23 8.27
CA GLY A 426 14.07 -24.46 7.55
C GLY A 426 14.01 -24.20 6.04
N GLU A 427 12.90 -24.57 5.40
CA GLU A 427 12.66 -24.32 3.98
C GLU A 427 12.05 -22.93 3.69
N THR A 428 11.55 -22.24 4.73
CA THR A 428 10.88 -20.94 4.59
C THR A 428 11.89 -19.80 4.45
N VAL A 429 11.74 -18.99 3.40
CA VAL A 429 12.49 -17.74 3.20
C VAL A 429 11.81 -16.62 3.97
N LEU A 430 12.53 -16.01 4.91
CA LEU A 430 12.04 -14.88 5.71
C LEU A 430 12.60 -13.53 5.22
N LEU A 431 13.79 -13.55 4.63
CA LEU A 431 14.41 -12.41 3.98
C LEU A 431 15.01 -12.85 2.66
N GLU A 432 14.72 -12.12 1.59
CA GLU A 432 15.42 -12.23 0.30
C GLU A 432 15.55 -10.84 -0.31
N ILE A 433 16.79 -10.42 -0.54
CA ILE A 433 17.11 -9.13 -1.15
C ILE A 433 17.85 -9.39 -2.46
N PRO A 434 17.34 -8.92 -3.60
CA PRO A 434 17.98 -9.16 -4.89
C PRO A 434 19.37 -8.52 -4.94
N ARG A 435 20.32 -9.21 -5.58
CA ARG A 435 21.72 -8.75 -5.71
C ARG A 435 21.85 -7.33 -6.27
N SER A 436 20.91 -6.89 -7.11
CA SER A 436 20.89 -5.55 -7.70
C SER A 436 20.64 -4.42 -6.68
N ALA A 437 20.04 -4.73 -5.53
CA ALA A 437 19.63 -3.76 -4.51
C ALA A 437 20.74 -3.33 -3.53
N TRP A 438 21.93 -3.91 -3.62
CA TRP A 438 23.05 -3.62 -2.73
C TRP A 438 24.41 -3.62 -3.46
N ARG A 439 25.45 -3.11 -2.79
CA ARG A 439 26.82 -3.00 -3.29
C ARG A 439 27.79 -3.67 -2.32
N GLY A 440 29.05 -3.83 -2.72
CA GLY A 440 30.04 -4.50 -1.88
C GLY A 440 29.81 -6.01 -1.73
N ARG A 441 30.08 -6.53 -0.53
CA ARG A 441 30.07 -7.96 -0.17
C ARG A 441 28.75 -8.43 0.40
N ALA A 442 27.99 -7.54 1.04
CA ALA A 442 26.66 -7.79 1.57
C ALA A 442 25.87 -6.47 1.63
N PRO A 443 24.53 -6.51 1.81
CA PRO A 443 23.77 -5.29 2.03
C PRO A 443 24.29 -4.48 3.22
N ASP A 444 24.25 -3.16 3.12
CA ASP A 444 24.52 -2.30 4.27
C ASP A 444 23.32 -2.31 5.24
N LEU A 445 23.58 -2.10 6.54
CA LEU A 445 22.52 -1.87 7.51
C LEU A 445 21.94 -0.47 7.37
N GLY A 446 20.64 -0.32 7.63
CA GLY A 446 19.95 0.97 7.65
C GLY A 446 19.41 1.43 6.30
N ALA A 447 18.88 2.66 6.28
CA ALA A 447 18.07 3.21 5.19
C ALA A 447 18.80 3.31 3.85
N PHE A 448 20.07 3.69 3.89
CA PHE A 448 20.84 4.03 2.72
C PHE A 448 21.97 3.03 2.48
N GLU A 449 22.00 2.49 1.27
CA GLU A 449 23.17 1.78 0.78
C GLU A 449 24.30 2.80 0.54
N ARG A 450 25.49 2.55 1.08
CA ARG A 450 26.66 3.39 0.85
C ARG A 450 27.12 3.22 -0.60
N ILE A 451 27.04 4.30 -1.36
CA ILE A 451 27.65 4.38 -2.68
C ILE A 451 29.17 4.66 -2.49
N PRO A 452 30.07 3.93 -3.17
CA PRO A 452 31.52 4.00 -2.96
C PRO A 452 32.15 5.38 -2.90
#